data_AF-A0A7C6NH75-F1
#
_entry.id   AF-A0A7C6NH75-F1
#
_cell.length_a   1.000
_cell.length_b   1.000
_cell.length_c   1.000
_cell.angle_alpha   90.00
_cell.angle_beta   90.00
_cell.angle_gamma   90.00
#
_symmetry.space_group_name_H-M   'P 1'
#
loop_
_entity.id
_entity.type
_entity.pdbx_description
1 polymer ?
#
loop_
_entity_poly.entity_id
_entity_poly.type
_entity_poly.pdbx_seq_one_letter_code
_entity_poly.pdbx_strand_id
1 'polypeptide(L)'
;MLRVILNGCSGRMGKVLTTQIKTIEGMEIVAGIDLNESPRDYPIYKSLQESPVKGEVMIDFSSSTSLKSYLPVAIERGLALVVATTGLDSEDEELLKEASNSIPIFRSQNMSLGINLVQELLQSATKVLGERYDVEIIEKHHRYKKDSPSGTALMLAESINAVRTHPLTYVYGRVGNETLRKKEELGIHSLRGGTYAGEHEISFSGEDEVIAITHQSYSRQVFANGAIAAAHYIVRQKRGLYSMHDMILESSAVTTIYTEHSEVLISLDNMSREMEKISDLYGFLAANDIFIDMISHTGATNGNIALSFTIKERDRLKAEALLGKFLEPLPGAILVIEKGVSKITVEGPGMEYQSGVASRLFAAMAKAKIPILAVTTSERKIAYITPEAVVERAVAIIKEEFNI
;
A
#
# COMPACT_ATOMS: atom_id res chain seq x y z
N MET A 1 -21.51 -15.70 -3.47
CA MET A 1 -20.50 -16.65 -3.95
C MET A 1 -19.91 -16.06 -5.21
N LEU A 2 -18.60 -15.80 -5.23
CA LEU A 2 -17.88 -15.14 -6.31
C LEU A 2 -17.70 -16.09 -7.50
N ARG A 3 -18.25 -15.71 -8.66
CA ARG A 3 -18.26 -16.55 -9.87
C ARG A 3 -17.11 -16.19 -10.80
N VAL A 4 -16.17 -17.12 -10.98
CA VAL A 4 -14.90 -16.87 -11.68
C VAL A 4 -14.85 -17.56 -13.04
N ILE A 5 -14.40 -16.82 -14.06
CA ILE A 5 -13.96 -17.37 -15.35
C ILE A 5 -12.44 -17.50 -15.32
N LEU A 6 -11.90 -18.66 -15.70
CA LEU A 6 -10.46 -18.92 -15.67
C LEU A 6 -9.89 -19.02 -17.10
N ASN A 7 -9.12 -18.03 -17.54
CA ASN A 7 -8.43 -18.07 -18.83
C ASN A 7 -7.04 -18.73 -18.70
N GLY A 8 -6.72 -19.64 -19.62
CA GLY A 8 -5.55 -20.53 -19.53
C GLY A 8 -5.75 -21.68 -18.54
N CYS A 9 -6.99 -22.15 -18.39
CA CYS A 9 -7.34 -23.11 -17.34
C CYS A 9 -6.64 -24.47 -17.44
N SER A 10 -6.23 -24.91 -18.65
CA SER A 10 -5.50 -26.16 -18.87
C SER A 10 -3.98 -26.02 -18.63
N GLY A 11 -3.47 -24.80 -18.47
CA GLY A 11 -2.09 -24.48 -18.14
C GLY A 11 -1.66 -24.89 -16.72
N ARG A 12 -0.36 -24.71 -16.41
CA ARG A 12 0.20 -25.05 -15.09
C ARG A 12 -0.45 -24.26 -13.96
N MET A 13 -0.59 -22.94 -14.14
CA MET A 13 -1.25 -22.07 -13.15
C MET A 13 -2.75 -22.32 -13.08
N GLY A 14 -3.41 -22.54 -14.23
CA GLY A 14 -4.82 -22.89 -14.27
C GLY A 14 -5.15 -24.13 -13.42
N LYS A 15 -4.31 -25.18 -13.49
CA LYS A 15 -4.45 -26.38 -12.63
C LYS A 15 -4.34 -26.06 -11.14
N VAL A 16 -3.38 -25.21 -10.74
CA VAL A 16 -3.21 -24.82 -9.33
C VAL A 16 -4.43 -24.04 -8.85
N LEU A 17 -4.90 -23.05 -9.62
CA LEU A 17 -6.08 -22.25 -9.30
C LEU A 17 -7.35 -23.12 -9.20
N THR A 18 -7.54 -24.06 -10.12
CA THR A 18 -8.67 -25.01 -10.03
C THR A 18 -8.68 -25.79 -8.72
N THR A 19 -7.53 -26.31 -8.30
CA THR A 19 -7.45 -27.08 -7.05
C THR A 19 -7.72 -26.21 -5.83
N GLN A 20 -7.22 -24.97 -5.82
CA GLN A 20 -7.39 -24.08 -4.67
C GLN A 20 -8.78 -23.47 -4.56
N ILE A 21 -9.35 -22.99 -5.67
CA ILE A 21 -10.67 -22.34 -5.63
C ILE A 21 -11.74 -23.34 -5.17
N LYS A 22 -11.60 -24.62 -5.49
CA LYS A 22 -12.48 -25.70 -4.98
C LYS A 22 -12.55 -25.78 -3.46
N THR A 23 -11.49 -25.37 -2.74
CA THR A 23 -11.45 -25.43 -1.28
C THR A 23 -11.87 -24.12 -0.62
N ILE A 24 -12.19 -23.08 -1.39
CA ILE A 24 -12.55 -21.76 -0.88
C ILE A 24 -14.06 -21.64 -0.82
N GLU A 25 -14.57 -21.46 0.40
CA GLU A 25 -15.99 -21.18 0.59
C GLU A 25 -16.35 -19.81 -0.01
N GLY A 26 -17.45 -19.75 -0.75
CA GLY A 26 -17.92 -18.50 -1.33
C GLY A 26 -17.20 -18.08 -2.62
N MET A 27 -16.43 -18.95 -3.27
CA MET A 27 -15.85 -18.73 -4.60
C MET A 27 -15.98 -20.00 -5.46
N GLU A 28 -16.33 -19.87 -6.74
CA GLU A 28 -16.44 -21.00 -7.67
C GLU A 28 -15.92 -20.65 -9.07
N ILE A 29 -15.38 -21.65 -9.78
CA ILE A 29 -15.05 -21.50 -11.21
C ILE A 29 -16.26 -21.95 -12.02
N VAL A 30 -16.84 -21.03 -12.79
CA VAL A 30 -18.07 -21.28 -13.56
C VAL A 30 -17.79 -21.60 -15.03
N ALA A 31 -16.64 -21.20 -15.54
CA ALA A 31 -16.17 -21.54 -16.89
C ALA A 31 -14.64 -21.44 -16.99
N GLY A 32 -14.06 -22.25 -17.88
CA GLY A 32 -12.66 -22.16 -18.28
C GLY A 32 -12.53 -21.75 -19.75
N ILE A 33 -11.50 -20.99 -20.08
CA ILE A 33 -11.11 -20.69 -21.46
C ILE A 33 -9.74 -21.33 -21.72
N ASP A 34 -9.66 -22.18 -22.74
CA ASP A 34 -8.40 -22.78 -23.20
C ASP A 34 -8.58 -23.41 -24.60
N LEU A 35 -7.54 -23.38 -25.42
CA LEU A 35 -7.54 -24.09 -26.71
C LEU A 35 -7.49 -25.60 -26.51
N ASN A 36 -6.85 -26.06 -25.43
CA ASN A 36 -6.73 -27.47 -25.09
C ASN A 36 -7.88 -27.90 -24.20
N GLU A 37 -8.62 -28.91 -24.62
CA GLU A 37 -9.59 -29.56 -23.77
C GLU A 37 -8.89 -30.35 -22.66
N SER A 38 -9.37 -30.15 -21.43
CA SER A 38 -9.02 -31.00 -20.30
C SER A 38 -10.29 -31.30 -19.50
N PRO A 39 -10.49 -32.54 -19.01
CA PRO A 39 -11.64 -32.84 -18.17
C PRO A 39 -11.57 -32.01 -16.88
N ARG A 40 -12.63 -31.25 -16.61
CA ARG A 40 -12.80 -30.35 -15.44
C ARG A 40 -14.24 -30.42 -14.93
N ASP A 41 -14.45 -29.92 -13.72
CA ASP A 41 -15.77 -29.86 -13.08
C ASP A 41 -16.61 -28.66 -13.55
N TYR A 42 -16.10 -27.91 -14.53
CA TYR A 42 -16.75 -26.75 -15.15
C TYR A 42 -16.55 -26.79 -16.67
N PRO A 43 -17.45 -26.19 -17.47
CA PRO A 43 -17.34 -26.18 -18.92
C PRO A 43 -16.11 -25.40 -19.40
N ILE A 44 -15.47 -25.89 -20.45
CA ILE A 44 -14.34 -25.22 -21.13
C ILE A 44 -14.78 -24.76 -22.51
N TYR A 45 -14.48 -23.52 -22.85
CA TYR A 45 -14.74 -22.90 -24.16
C TYR A 45 -13.41 -22.50 -24.83
N LYS A 46 -13.40 -22.40 -26.17
CA LYS A 46 -12.19 -21.99 -26.90
C LYS A 46 -11.92 -20.49 -26.80
N SER A 47 -12.96 -19.69 -26.59
CA SER A 47 -12.87 -18.24 -26.45
C SER A 47 -13.90 -17.71 -25.45
N LEU A 48 -13.66 -16.52 -24.90
CA LEU A 48 -14.61 -15.86 -24.00
C LEU A 48 -15.94 -15.55 -24.73
N GLN A 49 -15.87 -15.26 -26.04
CA GLN A 49 -17.02 -15.00 -26.90
C GLN A 49 -17.97 -16.20 -26.97
N GLU A 50 -17.43 -17.41 -27.09
CA GLU A 50 -18.21 -18.66 -27.17
C GLU A 50 -18.83 -19.09 -25.84
N SER A 51 -18.34 -18.56 -24.71
CA SER A 51 -18.86 -18.90 -23.39
C SER A 51 -20.14 -18.11 -23.10
N PRO A 52 -21.32 -18.76 -22.96
CA PRO A 52 -22.56 -18.10 -22.53
C PRO A 52 -22.60 -17.88 -21.01
N VAL A 53 -21.62 -18.40 -20.26
CA VAL A 53 -21.63 -18.39 -18.81
C VAL A 53 -21.31 -17.00 -18.28
N LYS A 54 -22.18 -16.49 -17.41
CA LYS A 54 -21.96 -15.23 -16.68
C LYS A 54 -21.03 -15.47 -15.50
N GLY A 55 -19.95 -14.67 -15.41
CA GLY A 55 -19.06 -14.57 -14.26
C GLY A 55 -18.97 -13.12 -13.78
N GLU A 56 -18.39 -12.93 -12.59
CA GLU A 56 -18.14 -11.61 -11.99
C GLU A 56 -16.70 -11.14 -12.21
N VAL A 57 -15.76 -12.08 -12.31
CA VAL A 57 -14.34 -11.81 -12.56
C VAL A 57 -13.74 -12.86 -13.47
N MET A 58 -12.83 -12.44 -14.34
CA MET A 58 -11.94 -13.35 -15.07
C MET A 58 -10.51 -13.27 -14.52
N ILE A 59 -9.93 -14.42 -14.19
CA ILE A 59 -8.52 -14.54 -13.86
C ILE A 59 -7.77 -15.06 -15.09
N ASP A 60 -6.78 -14.31 -15.55
CA ASP A 60 -6.00 -14.60 -16.75
C ASP A 60 -4.55 -14.98 -16.43
N PHE A 61 -4.22 -16.25 -16.66
CA PHE A 61 -2.86 -16.80 -16.63
C PHE A 61 -2.56 -17.53 -17.96
N SER A 62 -2.79 -16.85 -19.07
CA SER A 62 -2.64 -17.42 -20.41
C SER A 62 -1.41 -16.85 -21.13
N SER A 63 -1.48 -16.66 -22.46
CA SER A 63 -0.44 -16.05 -23.28
C SER A 63 -0.78 -14.59 -23.58
N SER A 64 0.25 -13.76 -23.81
CA SER A 64 0.10 -12.34 -24.17
C SER A 64 -0.79 -12.14 -25.41
N THR A 65 -0.70 -13.08 -26.36
CA THR A 65 -1.52 -13.08 -27.59
C THR A 65 -3.03 -13.20 -27.36
N SER A 66 -3.49 -13.58 -26.17
CA SER A 66 -4.91 -13.78 -25.90
C SER A 66 -5.64 -12.49 -25.52
N LEU A 67 -4.93 -11.47 -25.03
CA LEU A 67 -5.51 -10.26 -24.44
C LEU A 67 -6.49 -9.56 -25.40
N LYS A 68 -6.01 -9.26 -26.61
CA LYS A 68 -6.79 -8.60 -27.66
C LYS A 68 -8.07 -9.36 -28.03
N SER A 69 -8.11 -10.68 -27.82
CA SER A 69 -9.27 -11.51 -28.16
C SER A 69 -10.40 -11.43 -27.11
N TYR A 70 -10.06 -11.34 -25.82
CA TYR A 70 -11.04 -11.40 -24.74
C TYR A 70 -11.41 -10.02 -24.19
N LEU A 71 -10.53 -9.03 -24.32
CA LEU A 71 -10.70 -7.72 -23.68
C LEU A 71 -11.98 -6.99 -24.14
N PRO A 72 -12.33 -6.95 -25.45
CA PRO A 72 -13.58 -6.34 -25.89
C PRO A 72 -14.82 -7.00 -25.28
N VAL A 73 -14.80 -8.33 -25.18
CA VAL A 73 -15.90 -9.14 -24.64
C VAL A 73 -16.04 -8.94 -23.12
N ALA A 74 -14.91 -8.81 -22.42
CA ALA A 74 -14.91 -8.51 -21.00
C ALA A 74 -15.53 -7.13 -20.71
N ILE A 75 -15.21 -6.13 -21.53
CA ILE A 75 -15.80 -4.78 -21.45
C ILE A 75 -17.31 -4.85 -21.69
N GLU A 76 -17.75 -5.50 -22.77
CA GLU A 76 -19.18 -5.65 -23.11
C GLU A 76 -19.98 -6.29 -21.96
N ARG A 77 -19.37 -7.28 -21.27
CA ARG A 77 -20.00 -8.00 -20.17
C ARG A 77 -19.90 -7.31 -18.82
N GLY A 78 -19.15 -6.20 -18.71
CA GLY A 78 -18.85 -5.55 -17.43
C GLY A 78 -18.05 -6.44 -16.48
N LEU A 79 -17.22 -7.33 -17.03
CA LEU A 79 -16.49 -8.35 -16.28
C LEU A 79 -15.22 -7.76 -15.65
N ALA A 80 -15.04 -7.89 -14.33
CA ALA A 80 -13.80 -7.50 -13.69
C ALA A 80 -12.65 -8.40 -14.18
N LEU A 81 -11.43 -7.86 -14.29
CA LEU A 81 -10.27 -8.60 -14.80
C LEU A 81 -9.16 -8.70 -13.78
N VAL A 82 -8.53 -9.87 -13.69
CA VAL A 82 -7.24 -10.10 -13.03
C VAL A 82 -6.26 -10.62 -14.08
N VAL A 83 -5.42 -9.74 -14.61
CA VAL A 83 -4.46 -10.02 -15.68
C VAL A 83 -3.09 -10.31 -15.08
N ALA A 84 -2.75 -11.60 -14.98
CA ALA A 84 -1.46 -12.10 -14.51
C ALA A 84 -0.51 -12.48 -15.65
N THR A 85 -0.95 -12.34 -16.90
CA THR A 85 -0.19 -12.67 -18.10
C THR A 85 1.08 -11.80 -18.18
N THR A 86 2.21 -12.45 -18.46
CA THR A 86 3.52 -11.79 -18.61
C THR A 86 3.86 -11.62 -20.09
N GLY A 87 4.73 -10.66 -20.43
CA GLY A 87 5.17 -10.43 -21.80
C GLY A 87 4.16 -9.69 -22.68
N LEU A 88 3.33 -8.85 -22.05
CA LEU A 88 2.53 -7.83 -22.73
C LEU A 88 3.46 -6.71 -23.19
N ASP A 89 3.22 -6.18 -24.39
CA ASP A 89 3.95 -5.03 -24.91
C ASP A 89 3.29 -3.70 -24.48
N SER A 90 3.86 -2.58 -24.92
CA SER A 90 3.34 -1.25 -24.59
C SER A 90 1.93 -1.01 -25.15
N GLU A 91 1.60 -1.61 -26.30
CA GLU A 91 0.27 -1.48 -26.91
C GLU A 91 -0.77 -2.23 -26.05
N ASP A 92 -0.42 -3.43 -25.59
CA ASP A 92 -1.25 -4.23 -24.68
C ASP A 92 -1.51 -3.50 -23.35
N GLU A 93 -0.50 -2.86 -22.76
CA GLU A 93 -0.65 -2.10 -21.51
C GLU A 93 -1.50 -0.83 -21.73
N GLU A 94 -1.41 -0.17 -22.89
CA GLU A 94 -2.30 0.94 -23.26
C GLU A 94 -3.76 0.49 -23.41
N LEU A 95 -4.00 -0.67 -24.03
CA LEU A 95 -5.35 -1.26 -24.14
C LEU A 95 -5.96 -1.55 -22.77
N LEU A 96 -5.18 -2.09 -21.83
CA LEU A 96 -5.63 -2.30 -20.45
C LEU A 96 -5.98 -0.98 -19.77
N LYS A 97 -5.14 0.05 -19.95
CA LYS A 97 -5.39 1.38 -19.39
C LYS A 97 -6.66 2.00 -19.95
N GLU A 98 -6.92 1.89 -21.25
CA GLU A 98 -8.15 2.38 -21.87
C GLU A 98 -9.39 1.61 -21.37
N ALA A 99 -9.32 0.27 -21.36
CA ALA A 99 -10.39 -0.59 -20.87
C ALA A 99 -10.74 -0.33 -19.40
N SER A 100 -9.76 0.09 -18.60
CA SER A 100 -9.94 0.42 -17.19
C SER A 100 -10.92 1.59 -16.94
N ASN A 101 -11.20 2.41 -17.97
CA ASN A 101 -12.25 3.45 -17.90
C ASN A 101 -13.68 2.87 -17.94
N SER A 102 -13.82 1.59 -18.27
CA SER A 102 -15.12 0.91 -18.39
C SER A 102 -15.31 -0.17 -17.33
N ILE A 103 -14.26 -0.93 -17.02
CA ILE A 103 -14.29 -2.06 -16.07
C ILE A 103 -13.13 -1.98 -15.08
N PRO A 104 -13.26 -2.55 -13.87
CA PRO A 104 -12.13 -2.67 -12.95
C PRO A 104 -11.16 -3.74 -13.46
N ILE A 105 -9.89 -3.37 -13.60
CA ILE A 105 -8.82 -4.24 -14.09
C ILE A 105 -7.70 -4.28 -13.06
N PHE A 106 -7.33 -5.47 -12.62
CA PHE A 106 -6.17 -5.73 -11.81
C PHE A 106 -5.05 -6.29 -12.68
N ARG A 107 -3.90 -5.64 -12.70
CA ARG A 107 -2.75 -6.02 -13.52
C ARG A 107 -1.52 -6.24 -12.64
N SER A 108 -0.92 -7.42 -12.74
CA SER A 108 0.38 -7.68 -12.13
C SER A 108 1.18 -8.72 -12.91
N GLN A 109 2.48 -8.49 -13.08
CA GLN A 109 3.40 -9.45 -13.66
C GLN A 109 3.81 -10.55 -12.65
N ASN A 110 3.59 -10.29 -11.35
CA ASN A 110 3.87 -11.25 -10.29
C ASN A 110 2.82 -11.16 -9.18
N MET A 111 2.01 -12.22 -9.07
CA MET A 111 0.95 -12.32 -8.07
C MET A 111 1.45 -12.72 -6.67
N SER A 112 2.75 -12.86 -6.42
CA SER A 112 3.27 -13.11 -5.07
C SER A 112 3.26 -11.82 -4.25
N LEU A 113 2.48 -11.80 -3.17
CA LEU A 113 2.50 -10.73 -2.16
C LEU A 113 3.94 -10.45 -1.66
N GLY A 114 4.69 -11.51 -1.37
CA GLY A 114 6.05 -11.40 -0.85
C GLY A 114 7.02 -10.73 -1.84
N ILE A 115 6.88 -10.99 -3.14
CA ILE A 115 7.72 -10.32 -4.15
C ILE A 115 7.39 -8.83 -4.27
N ASN A 116 6.11 -8.47 -4.18
CA ASN A 116 5.70 -7.06 -4.22
C ASN A 116 6.19 -6.31 -2.97
N LEU A 117 6.14 -6.93 -1.78
CA LEU A 117 6.77 -6.38 -0.58
C LEU A 117 8.28 -6.20 -0.76
N VAL A 118 8.97 -7.21 -1.30
CA VAL A 118 10.42 -7.09 -1.57
C VAL A 118 10.68 -5.92 -2.52
N GLN A 119 9.87 -5.72 -3.56
CA GLN A 119 9.99 -4.58 -4.46
C GLN A 119 9.94 -3.24 -3.72
N GLU A 120 9.01 -3.05 -2.78
CA GLU A 120 8.92 -1.84 -1.95
C GLU A 120 10.12 -1.68 -1.02
N LEU A 121 10.55 -2.77 -0.38
CA LEU A 121 11.75 -2.77 0.48
C LEU A 121 13.00 -2.41 -0.31
N LEU A 122 13.15 -2.91 -1.54
CA LEU A 122 14.26 -2.57 -2.43
C LEU A 122 14.26 -1.09 -2.81
N GLN A 123 13.10 -0.52 -3.13
CA GLN A 123 12.99 0.91 -3.41
C GLN A 123 13.37 1.75 -2.19
N SER A 124 12.89 1.37 -1.00
CA SER A 124 13.23 2.06 0.25
C SER A 124 14.73 1.96 0.55
N ALA A 125 15.29 0.74 0.49
CA ALA A 125 16.71 0.51 0.70
C ALA A 125 17.56 1.30 -0.31
N THR A 126 17.17 1.31 -1.58
CA THR A 126 17.89 2.05 -2.63
C THR A 126 17.89 3.56 -2.37
N LYS A 127 16.79 4.15 -1.90
CA LYS A 127 16.72 5.57 -1.55
C LYS A 127 17.65 5.93 -0.38
N VAL A 128 17.78 5.05 0.60
CA VAL A 128 18.63 5.28 1.79
C VAL A 128 20.11 5.03 1.48
N LEU A 129 20.43 3.90 0.87
CA LEU A 129 21.79 3.44 0.61
C LEU A 129 22.42 4.16 -0.60
N GLY A 130 21.59 4.53 -1.59
CA GLY A 130 21.97 5.35 -2.72
C GLY A 130 23.05 4.72 -3.60
N GLU A 131 24.02 5.55 -4.01
CA GLU A 131 25.15 5.14 -4.86
C GLU A 131 26.36 4.60 -4.06
N ARG A 132 26.25 4.56 -2.72
CA ARG A 132 27.35 4.10 -1.84
C ARG A 132 27.48 2.58 -1.79
N TYR A 133 26.48 1.86 -2.28
CA TYR A 133 26.37 0.42 -2.19
C TYR A 133 26.31 -0.20 -3.57
N ASP A 134 27.05 -1.29 -3.72
CA ASP A 134 27.02 -2.15 -4.88
C ASP A 134 25.78 -3.04 -4.82
N VAL A 135 25.02 -3.09 -5.92
CA VAL A 135 23.78 -3.87 -6.00
C VAL A 135 23.98 -5.09 -6.88
N GLU A 136 23.61 -6.25 -6.37
CA GLU A 136 23.70 -7.54 -7.05
C GLU A 136 22.41 -8.35 -6.81
N ILE A 137 21.97 -9.10 -7.82
CA ILE A 137 20.80 -9.99 -7.76
C ILE A 137 21.24 -11.42 -8.10
N ILE A 138 20.89 -12.36 -7.23
CA ILE A 138 21.05 -13.79 -7.46
C ILE A 138 19.66 -14.44 -7.51
N GLU A 139 19.35 -15.15 -8.59
CA GLU A 139 18.10 -15.88 -8.73
C GLU A 139 18.33 -17.38 -8.98
N LYS A 140 17.50 -18.23 -8.35
CA LYS A 140 17.57 -19.69 -8.45
C LYS A 140 16.23 -20.26 -8.90
N HIS A 141 16.25 -21.09 -9.94
CA HIS A 141 15.05 -21.77 -10.43
C HIS A 141 15.33 -23.22 -10.85
N HIS A 142 14.26 -24.00 -10.99
CA HIS A 142 14.33 -25.38 -11.47
C HIS A 142 15.02 -25.52 -12.83
N ARG A 143 15.57 -26.71 -13.08
CA ARG A 143 16.33 -27.04 -14.31
C ARG A 143 15.60 -26.78 -15.64
N TYR A 144 14.26 -26.77 -15.64
CA TYR A 144 13.44 -26.61 -16.85
C TYR A 144 13.05 -25.15 -17.17
N LYS A 145 13.53 -24.17 -16.39
CA LYS A 145 13.20 -22.76 -16.65
C LYS A 145 14.04 -22.29 -17.84
N LYS A 146 13.36 -21.75 -18.86
CA LYS A 146 13.96 -21.41 -20.15
C LYS A 146 14.53 -19.99 -20.18
N ASP A 147 13.81 -19.05 -19.59
CA ASP A 147 14.20 -17.64 -19.51
C ASP A 147 15.29 -17.43 -18.45
N SER A 148 16.24 -16.53 -18.73
CA SER A 148 17.34 -16.15 -17.86
C SER A 148 17.84 -14.74 -18.24
N PRO A 149 17.83 -13.76 -17.33
CA PRO A 149 17.24 -13.81 -15.99
C PRO A 149 15.73 -14.04 -15.99
N SER A 150 15.19 -14.47 -14.85
CA SER A 150 13.76 -14.57 -14.64
C SER A 150 13.08 -13.21 -14.75
N GLY A 151 11.83 -13.18 -15.25
CA GLY A 151 11.04 -11.94 -15.28
C GLY A 151 10.94 -11.24 -13.92
N THR A 152 10.91 -12.00 -12.82
CA THR A 152 10.94 -11.42 -11.47
C THR A 152 12.27 -10.76 -11.13
N ALA A 153 13.40 -11.33 -11.55
CA ALA A 153 14.71 -10.70 -11.32
C ALA A 153 14.83 -9.38 -12.09
N LEU A 154 14.33 -9.34 -13.33
CA LEU A 154 14.27 -8.10 -14.12
C LEU A 154 13.35 -7.06 -13.47
N MET A 155 12.14 -7.46 -13.06
CA MET A 155 11.21 -6.59 -12.35
C MET A 155 11.82 -5.97 -11.08
N LEU A 156 12.55 -6.77 -10.29
CA LEU A 156 13.24 -6.28 -9.09
C LEU A 156 14.39 -5.32 -9.44
N ALA A 157 15.18 -5.62 -10.48
CA ALA A 157 16.23 -4.72 -10.98
C ALA A 157 15.67 -3.39 -11.48
N GLU A 158 14.55 -3.42 -12.22
CA GLU A 158 13.83 -2.25 -12.70
C GLU A 158 13.31 -1.41 -11.52
N SER A 159 12.82 -2.04 -10.46
CA SER A 159 12.35 -1.33 -9.27
C SER A 159 13.45 -0.57 -8.54
N ILE A 160 14.67 -1.12 -8.52
CA ILE A 160 15.86 -0.44 -7.98
C ILE A 160 16.18 0.76 -8.87
N ASN A 161 16.25 0.56 -10.19
CA ASN A 161 16.57 1.63 -11.14
C ASN A 161 15.53 2.76 -11.16
N ALA A 162 14.24 2.45 -10.94
CA ALA A 162 13.16 3.43 -10.96
C ALA A 162 13.30 4.54 -9.90
N VAL A 163 14.05 4.32 -8.82
CA VAL A 163 14.24 5.29 -7.73
C VAL A 163 15.66 5.85 -7.65
N ARG A 164 16.52 5.52 -8.62
CA ARG A 164 17.88 6.06 -8.71
C ARG A 164 17.93 7.26 -9.63
N THR A 165 18.79 8.22 -9.30
CA THR A 165 19.11 9.35 -10.18
C THR A 165 19.86 8.87 -11.42
N HIS A 166 20.76 7.91 -11.25
CA HIS A 166 21.51 7.27 -12.34
C HIS A 166 21.17 5.77 -12.37
N PRO A 167 20.39 5.32 -13.37
CA PRO A 167 20.10 3.90 -13.54
C PRO A 167 21.37 3.07 -13.76
N LEU A 168 21.41 1.90 -13.13
CA LEU A 168 22.49 0.92 -13.29
C LEU A 168 22.28 0.10 -14.55
N THR A 169 23.39 -0.24 -15.21
CA THR A 169 23.42 -1.12 -16.38
C THR A 169 23.45 -2.57 -15.94
N TYR A 170 22.59 -3.42 -16.50
CA TYR A 170 22.53 -4.82 -16.12
C TYR A 170 23.71 -5.61 -16.70
N VAL A 171 24.40 -6.38 -15.83
CA VAL A 171 25.51 -7.26 -16.22
C VAL A 171 25.15 -8.70 -15.88
N TYR A 172 25.16 -9.57 -16.89
CA TYR A 172 24.72 -10.96 -16.77
C TYR A 172 25.92 -11.90 -16.62
N GLY A 173 26.38 -12.08 -15.38
CA GLY A 173 27.51 -12.94 -15.07
C GLY A 173 28.87 -12.28 -15.26
N ARG A 174 29.91 -12.95 -14.74
CA ARG A 174 31.31 -12.53 -14.81
C ARG A 174 32.17 -13.74 -15.17
N VAL A 175 32.97 -13.64 -16.23
CA VAL A 175 33.84 -14.73 -16.72
C VAL A 175 35.20 -14.16 -17.13
N GLY A 176 36.29 -14.79 -16.68
CA GLY A 176 37.66 -14.40 -17.03
C GLY A 176 38.38 -13.60 -15.94
N ASN A 177 39.57 -13.09 -16.29
CA ASN A 177 40.54 -12.54 -15.33
C ASN A 177 40.39 -11.02 -15.09
N GLU A 178 39.70 -10.29 -15.97
CA GLU A 178 39.49 -8.84 -15.86
C GLU A 178 37.99 -8.52 -15.68
N THR A 179 37.45 -8.92 -14.53
CA THR A 179 36.01 -8.78 -14.22
C THR A 179 35.73 -7.84 -13.05
N LEU A 180 36.67 -6.91 -12.80
CA LEU A 180 36.53 -5.89 -11.76
C LEU A 180 35.21 -5.15 -11.93
N ARG A 181 34.46 -5.03 -10.83
CA ARG A 181 33.14 -4.42 -10.81
C ARG A 181 33.22 -2.92 -11.11
N LYS A 182 32.37 -2.45 -12.03
CA LYS A 182 32.17 -1.02 -12.30
C LYS A 182 31.12 -0.45 -11.35
N LYS A 183 31.11 0.87 -11.12
CA LYS A 183 30.13 1.47 -10.20
C LYS A 183 28.73 1.54 -10.81
N GLU A 184 28.66 1.61 -12.13
CA GLU A 184 27.45 1.85 -12.91
C GLU A 184 26.70 0.55 -13.26
N GLU A 185 27.12 -0.61 -12.74
CA GLU A 185 26.49 -1.89 -13.04
C GLU A 185 25.64 -2.44 -11.89
N LEU A 186 24.65 -3.25 -12.26
CA LEU A 186 23.86 -4.11 -11.39
C LEU A 186 24.02 -5.53 -11.93
N GLY A 187 24.71 -6.39 -11.19
CA GLY A 187 24.93 -7.77 -11.62
C GLY A 187 23.69 -8.63 -11.38
N ILE A 188 23.35 -9.47 -12.36
CA ILE A 188 22.23 -10.41 -12.27
C ILE A 188 22.75 -11.82 -12.61
N HIS A 189 22.76 -12.69 -11.61
CA HIS A 189 23.25 -14.06 -11.69
C HIS A 189 22.11 -15.06 -11.60
N SER A 190 22.02 -15.95 -12.59
CA SER A 190 20.92 -16.91 -12.71
C SER A 190 21.42 -18.34 -12.54
N LEU A 191 20.85 -19.06 -11.57
CA LEU A 191 21.14 -20.46 -11.28
C LEU A 191 19.96 -21.34 -11.73
N ARG A 192 20.29 -22.47 -12.37
CA ARG A 192 19.32 -23.48 -12.79
C ARG A 192 19.69 -24.83 -12.20
N GLY A 193 18.82 -25.39 -11.36
CA GLY A 193 19.13 -26.64 -10.67
C GLY A 193 17.93 -27.26 -9.97
N GLY A 194 17.94 -28.58 -9.79
CA GLY A 194 16.93 -29.28 -8.99
C GLY A 194 15.49 -28.94 -9.38
N THR A 195 14.69 -28.63 -8.37
CA THR A 195 13.24 -28.36 -8.43
C THR A 195 12.86 -27.04 -7.75
N TYR A 196 13.80 -26.09 -7.62
CA TYR A 196 13.51 -24.76 -7.05
C TYR A 196 12.27 -24.14 -7.70
N ALA A 197 11.29 -23.74 -6.88
CA ALA A 197 10.12 -23.03 -7.42
C ALA A 197 10.50 -21.60 -7.81
N GLY A 198 11.34 -20.94 -7.01
CA GLY A 198 11.98 -19.66 -7.30
C GLY A 198 12.60 -19.07 -6.03
N GLU A 199 13.79 -18.53 -6.13
CA GLU A 199 14.47 -17.79 -5.05
C GLU A 199 15.15 -16.56 -5.66
N HIS A 200 15.06 -15.43 -4.97
CA HIS A 200 15.63 -14.15 -5.38
C HIS A 200 16.27 -13.51 -4.17
N GLU A 201 17.58 -13.34 -4.22
CA GLU A 201 18.37 -12.62 -3.23
C GLU A 201 18.94 -11.36 -3.87
N ILE A 202 18.78 -10.24 -3.16
CA ILE A 202 19.26 -8.94 -3.60
C ILE A 202 20.13 -8.41 -2.49
N SER A 203 21.38 -8.12 -2.81
CA SER A 203 22.36 -7.59 -1.86
C SER A 203 22.72 -6.16 -2.21
N PHE A 204 22.72 -5.31 -1.19
CA PHE A 204 23.40 -4.03 -1.18
C PHE A 204 24.68 -4.21 -0.37
N SER A 205 25.83 -4.16 -1.04
CA SER A 205 27.15 -4.37 -0.44
C SER A 205 27.92 -3.06 -0.33
N GLY A 206 28.29 -2.67 0.89
CA GLY A 206 29.06 -1.47 1.20
C GLY A 206 30.45 -1.79 1.72
N GLU A 207 31.13 -0.79 2.29
CA GLU A 207 32.38 -1.00 3.03
C GLU A 207 32.05 -1.62 4.40
N ASP A 208 32.53 -2.84 4.64
CA ASP A 208 32.36 -3.61 5.89
C ASP A 208 30.94 -4.07 6.26
N GLU A 209 29.93 -3.85 5.42
CA GLU A 209 28.57 -4.36 5.66
C GLU A 209 27.84 -4.77 4.37
N VAL A 210 26.90 -5.70 4.52
CA VAL A 210 26.01 -6.16 3.44
C VAL A 210 24.59 -6.26 3.98
N ILE A 211 23.66 -5.63 3.27
CA ILE A 211 22.23 -5.78 3.50
C ILE A 211 21.68 -6.70 2.41
N ALA A 212 21.14 -7.85 2.80
CA ALA A 212 20.53 -8.81 1.87
C ALA A 212 19.02 -8.94 2.11
N ILE A 213 18.25 -8.90 1.02
CA ILE A 213 16.80 -9.12 1.02
C ILE A 213 16.52 -10.34 0.14
N THR A 214 15.97 -11.39 0.75
CA THR A 214 15.73 -12.68 0.06
C THR A 214 14.26 -13.05 0.09
N HIS A 215 13.71 -13.41 -1.06
CA HIS A 215 12.41 -14.06 -1.19
C HIS A 215 12.58 -15.48 -1.75
N GLN A 216 12.00 -16.45 -1.05
CA GLN A 216 11.99 -17.85 -1.47
C GLN A 216 10.55 -18.36 -1.61
N SER A 217 10.23 -18.90 -2.78
CA SER A 217 8.99 -19.61 -3.03
C SER A 217 9.20 -21.12 -2.89
N TYR A 218 8.34 -21.78 -2.11
CA TYR A 218 8.31 -23.24 -2.00
C TYR A 218 7.41 -23.88 -3.06
N SER A 219 6.43 -23.16 -3.60
CA SER A 219 5.52 -23.68 -4.61
C SER A 219 4.78 -22.57 -5.36
N ARG A 220 4.17 -22.92 -6.50
CA ARG A 220 3.34 -22.01 -7.32
C ARG A 220 2.04 -21.56 -6.64
N GLN A 221 1.74 -22.14 -5.48
CA GLN A 221 0.61 -21.79 -4.61
C GLN A 221 0.60 -20.29 -4.27
N VAL A 222 1.77 -19.68 -4.09
CA VAL A 222 1.88 -18.26 -3.72
C VAL A 222 1.28 -17.32 -4.78
N PHE A 223 1.43 -17.64 -6.07
CA PHE A 223 0.88 -16.83 -7.16
C PHE A 223 -0.63 -17.01 -7.29
N ALA A 224 -1.11 -18.23 -7.05
CA ALA A 224 -2.54 -18.52 -7.10
C ALA A 224 -3.27 -17.87 -5.91
N ASN A 225 -2.68 -17.88 -4.72
CA ASN A 225 -3.20 -17.15 -3.55
C ASN A 225 -3.33 -15.65 -3.83
N GLY A 226 -2.33 -15.01 -4.44
CA GLY A 226 -2.41 -13.59 -4.75
C GLY A 226 -3.42 -13.28 -5.86
N ALA A 227 -3.59 -14.14 -6.86
CA ALA A 227 -4.63 -13.96 -7.86
C ALA A 227 -6.05 -14.14 -7.29
N ILE A 228 -6.23 -15.06 -6.34
CA ILE A 228 -7.48 -15.23 -5.61
C ILE A 228 -7.78 -13.99 -4.75
N ALA A 229 -6.79 -13.47 -4.04
CA ALA A 229 -6.92 -12.22 -3.29
C ALA A 229 -7.27 -11.05 -4.22
N ALA A 230 -6.56 -10.92 -5.35
CA ALA A 230 -6.83 -9.92 -6.38
C ALA A 230 -8.25 -10.05 -6.96
N ALA A 231 -8.76 -11.27 -7.13
CA ALA A 231 -10.12 -11.50 -7.60
C ALA A 231 -11.18 -11.01 -6.60
N HIS A 232 -10.98 -11.25 -5.30
CA HIS A 232 -11.86 -10.71 -4.25
C HIS A 232 -11.75 -9.19 -4.11
N TYR A 233 -10.55 -8.66 -4.31
CA TYR A 233 -10.26 -7.23 -4.29
C TYR A 233 -10.99 -6.52 -5.44
N ILE A 234 -10.73 -6.93 -6.69
CA ILE A 234 -11.10 -6.18 -7.88
C ILE A 234 -12.62 -6.07 -8.10
N VAL A 235 -13.39 -7.07 -7.67
CA VAL A 235 -14.86 -7.07 -7.80
C VAL A 235 -15.56 -6.05 -6.90
N ARG A 236 -14.85 -5.53 -5.89
CA ARG A 236 -15.36 -4.46 -5.00
C ARG A 236 -14.96 -3.08 -5.47
N GLN A 237 -14.05 -3.00 -6.45
CA GLN A 237 -13.51 -1.75 -6.92
C GLN A 237 -14.39 -1.10 -7.98
N LYS A 238 -14.27 0.22 -8.08
CA LYS A 238 -14.81 0.96 -9.22
C LYS A 238 -13.93 0.71 -10.45
N ARG A 239 -14.41 1.12 -11.62
CA ARG A 239 -13.60 1.18 -12.84
C ARG A 239 -12.25 1.87 -12.56
N GLY A 240 -11.17 1.26 -13.02
CA GLY A 240 -9.80 1.70 -12.76
C GLY A 240 -8.80 0.58 -13.02
N LEU A 241 -7.53 0.96 -13.15
CA LEU A 241 -6.41 0.03 -13.26
C LEU A 241 -5.72 -0.07 -11.91
N TYR A 242 -5.70 -1.29 -11.36
CA TYR A 242 -5.20 -1.61 -10.03
C TYR A 242 -4.05 -2.62 -10.13
N SER A 243 -3.25 -2.67 -9.09
CA SER A 243 -2.06 -3.51 -8.98
C SER A 243 -1.98 -4.17 -7.61
N MET A 244 -0.96 -5.02 -7.42
CA MET A 244 -0.66 -5.59 -6.11
C MET A 244 -0.38 -4.52 -5.06
N HIS A 245 0.24 -3.40 -5.45
CA HIS A 245 0.51 -2.28 -4.54
C HIS A 245 -0.79 -1.69 -3.98
N ASP A 246 -1.77 -1.45 -4.86
CA ASP A 246 -3.08 -0.91 -4.45
C ASP A 246 -3.82 -1.85 -3.48
N MET A 247 -3.78 -3.15 -3.76
CA MET A 247 -4.37 -4.17 -2.87
C MET A 247 -3.67 -4.26 -1.52
N ILE A 248 -2.34 -4.17 -1.48
CA ILE A 248 -1.56 -4.18 -0.24
C ILE A 248 -1.90 -2.96 0.60
N LEU A 249 -1.89 -1.77 -0.01
CA LEU A 249 -2.19 -0.52 0.68
C LEU A 249 -3.63 -0.50 1.21
N GLU A 250 -4.61 -0.95 0.45
CA GLU A 250 -6.00 -0.99 0.91
C GLU A 250 -6.19 -1.96 2.08
N SER A 251 -5.49 -3.10 2.08
CA SER A 251 -5.51 -4.06 3.19
C SER A 251 -4.87 -3.51 4.48
N SER A 252 -4.07 -2.45 4.36
CA SER A 252 -3.28 -1.85 5.44
C SER A 252 -3.53 -0.35 5.55
N ALA A 253 -4.79 0.07 5.40
CA ALA A 253 -5.14 1.49 5.40
C ALA A 253 -4.65 2.20 6.65
N VAL A 254 -4.92 1.61 7.82
CA VAL A 254 -4.32 2.02 9.09
C VAL A 254 -3.44 0.87 9.56
N THR A 255 -2.18 1.16 9.86
CA THR A 255 -1.22 0.15 10.35
C THR A 255 -0.83 0.37 11.80
N THR A 256 -0.97 1.61 12.28
CA THR A 256 -0.39 2.02 13.55
C THR A 256 -1.34 2.92 14.31
N ILE A 257 -1.39 2.69 15.63
CA ILE A 257 -2.08 3.55 16.58
C ILE A 257 -1.08 3.94 17.66
N TYR A 258 -0.91 5.23 17.90
CA TYR A 258 -0.13 5.77 19.02
C TYR A 258 -1.06 6.43 20.02
N THR A 259 -0.76 6.27 21.30
CA THR A 259 -1.40 7.01 22.38
C THR A 259 -0.37 7.86 23.10
N GLU A 260 -0.68 9.12 23.30
CA GLU A 260 0.07 10.02 24.16
C GLU A 260 -0.84 10.45 25.30
N HIS A 261 -0.47 10.01 26.50
CA HIS A 261 -1.22 10.23 27.72
C HIS A 261 -0.80 11.50 28.44
N SER A 262 -1.67 11.98 29.33
CA SER A 262 -1.39 13.17 30.15
C SER A 262 -1.13 14.42 29.28
N GLU A 263 -2.00 14.63 28.31
CA GLU A 263 -2.03 15.84 27.49
C GLU A 263 -2.97 16.89 28.10
N VAL A 264 -2.77 18.13 27.68
CA VAL A 264 -3.66 19.26 27.92
C VAL A 264 -3.97 19.89 26.57
N LEU A 265 -5.26 20.08 26.29
CA LEU A 265 -5.69 20.82 25.12
C LEU A 265 -5.90 22.28 25.51
N ILE A 266 -5.13 23.17 24.89
CA ILE A 266 -5.26 24.61 25.02
C ILE A 266 -6.00 25.12 23.80
N SER A 267 -7.09 25.85 24.02
CA SER A 267 -7.86 26.52 22.97
C SER A 267 -7.93 28.01 23.24
N LEU A 268 -7.52 28.79 22.24
CA LEU A 268 -7.57 30.24 22.20
C LEU A 268 -8.57 30.65 21.13
N ASP A 269 -9.66 31.31 21.53
CA ASP A 269 -10.64 31.84 20.59
C ASP A 269 -10.45 33.35 20.41
N ASN A 270 -10.94 33.87 19.28
CA ASN A 270 -10.93 35.27 18.91
C ASN A 270 -9.52 35.90 18.83
N MET A 271 -8.55 35.12 18.34
CA MET A 271 -7.17 35.56 18.13
C MET A 271 -7.00 36.28 16.78
N SER A 272 -6.16 37.31 16.71
CA SER A 272 -5.82 37.96 15.42
C SER A 272 -5.20 36.96 14.45
N ARG A 273 -5.59 37.02 13.17
CA ARG A 273 -4.97 36.23 12.08
C ARG A 273 -3.55 36.68 11.69
N GLU A 274 -3.05 37.77 12.28
CA GLU A 274 -1.71 38.29 11.99
C GLU A 274 -0.64 37.28 12.45
N MET A 275 0.17 36.81 11.50
CA MET A 275 1.17 35.78 11.76
C MET A 275 2.24 36.22 12.76
N GLU A 276 2.52 37.51 12.87
CA GLU A 276 3.43 38.06 13.89
C GLU A 276 2.94 37.72 15.30
N LYS A 277 1.65 37.94 15.60
CA LYS A 277 1.06 37.62 16.91
C LYS A 277 1.03 36.13 17.21
N ILE A 278 0.78 35.30 16.21
CA ILE A 278 0.81 33.83 16.35
C ILE A 278 2.25 33.35 16.60
N SER A 279 3.22 33.92 15.87
CA SER A 279 4.63 33.66 16.07
C SER A 279 5.10 34.10 17.46
N ASP A 280 4.67 35.26 17.93
CA ASP A 280 5.00 35.77 19.27
C ASP A 280 4.46 34.83 20.36
N LEU A 281 3.24 34.33 20.21
CA LEU A 281 2.66 33.33 21.12
C LEU A 281 3.52 32.07 21.22
N TYR A 282 3.89 31.48 20.07
CA TYR A 282 4.71 30.27 20.06
C TYR A 282 6.12 30.53 20.56
N GLY A 283 6.72 31.66 20.18
CA GLY A 283 8.01 32.10 20.69
C GLY A 283 8.00 32.27 22.20
N PHE A 284 6.92 32.81 22.77
CA PHE A 284 6.75 33.00 24.20
C PHE A 284 6.66 31.67 24.96
N LEU A 285 5.96 30.67 24.42
CA LEU A 285 5.91 29.32 24.98
C LEU A 285 7.26 28.61 24.86
N ALA A 286 7.90 28.69 23.68
CA ALA A 286 9.19 28.06 23.41
C ALA A 286 10.32 28.63 24.28
N ALA A 287 10.36 29.95 24.50
CA ALA A 287 11.32 30.60 25.39
C ALA A 287 11.19 30.15 26.85
N ASN A 288 10.11 29.45 27.18
CA ASN A 288 9.82 28.88 28.47
C ASN A 288 9.82 27.34 28.45
N ASP A 289 10.48 26.70 27.47
CA ASP A 289 10.60 25.24 27.36
C ASP A 289 9.26 24.49 27.31
N ILE A 290 8.20 25.13 26.80
CA ILE A 290 6.89 24.51 26.62
C ILE A 290 6.81 23.98 25.19
N PHE A 291 6.77 22.67 25.06
CA PHE A 291 6.61 21.98 23.78
C PHE A 291 5.13 21.93 23.40
N ILE A 292 4.81 22.47 22.22
CA ILE A 292 3.48 22.42 21.63
C ILE A 292 3.41 21.33 20.56
N ASP A 293 2.25 20.70 20.42
CA ASP A 293 1.95 19.75 19.34
C ASP A 293 0.49 19.90 18.90
N MET A 294 0.07 19.15 17.87
CA MET A 294 -1.29 19.07 17.36
C MET A 294 -1.94 20.44 17.16
N ILE A 295 -1.20 21.34 16.51
CA ILE A 295 -1.65 22.70 16.22
C ILE A 295 -2.80 22.63 15.19
N SER A 296 -3.94 23.24 15.52
CA SER A 296 -5.11 23.36 14.66
C SER A 296 -5.61 24.79 14.62
N HIS A 297 -5.70 25.34 13.41
CA HIS A 297 -6.16 26.72 13.13
C HIS A 297 -7.45 26.67 12.34
N THR A 298 -8.43 27.48 12.70
CA THR A 298 -9.59 27.69 11.85
C THR A 298 -9.28 28.72 10.75
N GLY A 299 -10.04 28.67 9.65
CA GLY A 299 -10.11 29.81 8.74
C GLY A 299 -10.59 31.06 9.49
N ALA A 300 -10.11 32.24 9.07
CA ALA A 300 -10.45 33.48 9.75
C ALA A 300 -11.90 33.90 9.50
N THR A 301 -12.64 34.17 10.56
CA THR A 301 -13.97 34.80 10.54
C THR A 301 -13.87 36.18 11.15
N ASN A 302 -14.25 37.21 10.40
CA ASN A 302 -14.13 38.63 10.81
C ASN A 302 -12.70 39.05 11.19
N GLY A 303 -11.68 38.44 10.56
CA GLY A 303 -10.28 38.75 10.83
C GLY A 303 -9.67 37.98 12.01
N ASN A 304 -10.47 37.20 12.74
CA ASN A 304 -10.01 36.42 13.88
C ASN A 304 -10.07 34.91 13.62
N ILE A 305 -9.20 34.17 14.30
CA ILE A 305 -9.09 32.71 14.22
C ILE A 305 -9.31 32.10 15.61
N ALA A 306 -9.75 30.84 15.62
CA ALA A 306 -9.60 29.97 16.76
C ALA A 306 -8.35 29.10 16.55
N LEU A 307 -7.56 29.00 17.61
CA LEU A 307 -6.31 28.28 17.67
C LEU A 307 -6.40 27.25 18.78
N SER A 308 -6.07 25.99 18.49
CA SER A 308 -5.84 24.99 19.53
C SER A 308 -4.53 24.28 19.32
N PHE A 309 -3.93 23.84 20.43
CA PHE A 309 -2.71 23.04 20.44
C PHE A 309 -2.64 22.25 21.74
N THR A 310 -1.86 21.18 21.75
CA THR A 310 -1.62 20.37 22.93
C THR A 310 -0.27 20.64 23.56
N ILE A 311 -0.21 20.47 24.88
CA ILE A 311 1.03 20.45 25.67
C ILE A 311 0.97 19.27 26.65
N LYS A 312 2.11 18.90 27.23
CA LYS A 312 2.15 17.90 28.31
C LYS A 312 1.55 18.48 29.61
N GLU A 313 0.81 17.68 30.37
CA GLU A 313 0.19 18.09 31.65
C GLU A 313 1.21 18.65 32.65
N ARG A 314 2.45 18.14 32.64
CA ARG A 314 3.54 18.66 33.49
C ARG A 314 3.81 20.16 33.29
N ASP A 315 3.53 20.68 32.10
CA ASP A 315 3.80 22.06 31.71
C ASP A 315 2.57 22.97 31.88
N ARG A 316 1.42 22.41 32.29
CA ARG A 316 0.11 23.09 32.33
C ARG A 316 0.10 24.36 33.17
N LEU A 317 0.54 24.29 34.43
CA LEU A 317 0.51 25.43 35.34
C LEU A 317 1.39 26.57 34.84
N LYS A 318 2.54 26.22 34.22
CA LYS A 318 3.45 27.19 33.61
C LYS A 318 2.79 27.84 32.39
N ALA A 319 2.21 27.04 31.50
CA ALA A 319 1.52 27.51 30.31
C ALA A 319 0.33 28.42 30.66
N GLU A 320 -0.51 28.03 31.62
CA GLU A 320 -1.68 28.80 32.06
C GLU A 320 -1.29 30.20 32.57
N ALA A 321 -0.26 30.28 33.42
CA ALA A 321 0.24 31.56 33.93
C ALA A 321 0.85 32.45 32.82
N LEU A 322 1.57 31.84 31.87
CA LEU A 322 2.17 32.55 30.73
C LEU A 322 1.10 33.07 29.77
N LEU A 323 0.17 32.21 29.36
CA LEU A 323 -0.91 32.57 28.45
C LEU A 323 -1.83 33.62 29.04
N GLY A 324 -2.12 33.57 30.35
CA GLY A 324 -2.85 34.63 31.03
C GLY A 324 -2.22 36.01 30.80
N LYS A 325 -0.89 36.13 31.03
CA LYS A 325 -0.14 37.37 30.79
C LYS A 325 -0.10 37.78 29.32
N PHE A 326 0.04 36.81 28.42
CA PHE A 326 0.10 37.08 26.98
C PHE A 326 -1.24 37.63 26.44
N LEU A 327 -2.36 37.16 27.00
CA LEU A 327 -3.70 37.52 26.55
C LEU A 327 -4.28 38.77 27.23
N GLU A 328 -3.73 39.21 28.37
CA GLU A 328 -4.12 40.47 29.05
C GLU A 328 -4.26 41.69 28.10
N PRO A 329 -3.32 41.96 27.16
CA PRO A 329 -3.44 43.08 26.23
C PRO A 329 -4.41 42.84 25.05
N LEU A 330 -5.04 41.65 24.95
CA LEU A 330 -5.89 41.25 23.83
C LEU A 330 -7.38 41.19 24.27
N PRO A 331 -8.12 42.30 24.17
CA PRO A 331 -9.52 42.35 24.60
C PRO A 331 -10.39 41.39 23.77
N GLY A 332 -11.08 40.48 24.46
CA GLY A 332 -12.00 39.52 23.86
C GLY A 332 -11.39 38.17 23.47
N ALA A 333 -10.09 37.95 23.70
CA ALA A 333 -9.51 36.61 23.57
C ALA A 333 -10.01 35.69 24.70
N ILE A 334 -10.35 34.44 24.37
CA ILE A 334 -10.87 33.46 25.32
C ILE A 334 -9.89 32.29 25.41
N LEU A 335 -9.39 32.02 26.61
CA LEU A 335 -8.55 30.86 26.90
C LEU A 335 -9.39 29.75 27.56
N VAL A 336 -9.40 28.58 26.94
CA VAL A 336 -9.98 27.35 27.47
C VAL A 336 -8.88 26.31 27.62
N ILE A 337 -8.80 25.67 28.79
CA ILE A 337 -7.81 24.64 29.10
C ILE A 337 -8.56 23.37 29.49
N GLU A 338 -8.52 22.36 28.64
CA GLU A 338 -9.10 21.05 28.88
C GLU A 338 -8.03 20.10 29.41
N LYS A 339 -8.31 19.44 30.54
CA LYS A 339 -7.36 18.59 31.29
C LYS A 339 -7.83 17.14 31.29
N GLY A 340 -6.93 16.23 31.66
CA GLY A 340 -7.27 14.80 31.72
C GLY A 340 -7.67 14.27 30.34
N VAL A 341 -6.95 14.74 29.32
CA VAL A 341 -7.13 14.33 27.94
C VAL A 341 -5.89 13.61 27.44
N SER A 342 -6.09 12.86 26.38
CA SER A 342 -5.08 12.05 25.70
C SER A 342 -5.18 12.28 24.21
N LYS A 343 -4.05 12.12 23.53
CA LYS A 343 -3.99 12.16 22.08
C LYS A 343 -3.89 10.75 21.52
N ILE A 344 -4.80 10.44 20.60
CA ILE A 344 -4.76 9.20 19.82
C ILE A 344 -4.37 9.57 18.40
N THR A 345 -3.33 8.93 17.89
CA THR A 345 -2.89 9.05 16.50
C THR A 345 -3.16 7.75 15.78
N VAL A 346 -3.90 7.83 14.68
CA VAL A 346 -4.19 6.74 13.74
C VAL A 346 -3.39 7.03 12.48
N GLU A 347 -2.50 6.11 12.08
CA GLU A 347 -1.59 6.31 10.96
C GLU A 347 -1.49 5.05 10.09
N GLY A 348 -1.36 5.25 8.78
CA GLY A 348 -1.02 4.18 7.85
C GLY A 348 -0.76 4.69 6.43
N PRO A 349 0.16 4.04 5.69
CA PRO A 349 0.47 4.43 4.32
C PRO A 349 -0.72 4.26 3.37
N GLY A 350 -1.65 3.35 3.67
CA GLY A 350 -2.83 3.13 2.84
C GLY A 350 -3.95 4.17 3.02
N MET A 351 -3.88 5.04 4.03
CA MET A 351 -4.92 6.07 4.26
C MET A 351 -5.03 7.06 3.09
N GLU A 352 -3.92 7.38 2.42
CA GLU A 352 -3.87 8.32 1.29
C GLU A 352 -4.69 7.81 0.09
N TYR A 353 -4.74 6.49 -0.07
CA TYR A 353 -5.36 5.82 -1.22
C TYR A 353 -6.74 5.24 -0.89
N GLN A 354 -7.16 5.29 0.38
CA GLN A 354 -8.48 4.80 0.80
C GLN A 354 -9.40 5.94 1.22
N SER A 355 -10.43 6.18 0.42
CA SER A 355 -11.49 7.11 0.81
C SER A 355 -12.28 6.59 2.02
N GLY A 356 -12.63 7.48 2.94
CA GLY A 356 -13.58 7.18 4.02
C GLY A 356 -12.97 6.71 5.35
N VAL A 357 -11.63 6.65 5.48
CA VAL A 357 -10.96 6.31 6.75
C VAL A 357 -11.43 7.21 7.89
N ALA A 358 -11.43 8.53 7.69
CA ALA A 358 -11.92 9.49 8.70
C ALA A 358 -13.40 9.27 9.05
N SER A 359 -14.24 8.98 8.05
CA SER A 359 -15.67 8.71 8.25
C SER A 359 -15.88 7.47 9.12
N ARG A 360 -15.16 6.38 8.82
CA ARG A 360 -15.21 5.13 9.61
C ARG A 360 -14.75 5.34 11.04
N LEU A 361 -13.61 6.01 11.23
CA LEU A 361 -13.09 6.35 12.55
C LEU A 361 -14.11 7.16 13.36
N PHE A 362 -14.65 8.24 12.78
CA PHE A 362 -15.58 9.11 13.49
C PHE A 362 -16.93 8.42 13.74
N ALA A 363 -17.42 7.60 12.82
CA ALA A 363 -18.62 6.81 13.00
C ALA A 363 -18.45 5.78 14.13
N ALA A 364 -17.29 5.11 14.21
CA ALA A 364 -16.98 4.18 15.29
C ALA A 364 -16.93 4.87 16.66
N MET A 365 -16.25 6.03 16.75
CA MET A 365 -16.21 6.84 17.97
C MET A 365 -17.61 7.33 18.37
N ALA A 366 -18.40 7.82 17.41
CA ALA A 366 -19.77 8.28 17.64
C ALA A 366 -20.68 7.14 18.14
N LYS A 367 -20.63 5.96 17.50
CA LYS A 367 -21.37 4.75 17.91
C LYS A 367 -21.02 4.34 19.34
N ALA A 368 -19.75 4.48 19.72
CA ALA A 368 -19.26 4.19 21.07
C ALA A 368 -19.44 5.35 22.08
N LYS A 369 -20.03 6.48 21.65
CA LYS A 369 -20.18 7.71 22.45
C LYS A 369 -18.85 8.19 23.04
N ILE A 370 -17.77 8.09 22.26
CA ILE A 370 -16.44 8.60 22.60
C ILE A 370 -16.31 9.99 21.96
N PRO A 371 -16.16 11.07 22.75
CA PRO A 371 -16.05 12.41 22.19
C PRO A 371 -14.68 12.63 21.57
N ILE A 372 -14.66 13.31 20.43
CA ILE A 372 -13.47 13.87 19.81
C ILE A 372 -13.49 15.38 20.08
N LEU A 373 -12.52 15.86 20.85
CA LEU A 373 -12.47 17.24 21.35
C LEU A 373 -11.74 18.17 20.37
N ALA A 374 -10.69 17.66 19.73
CA ALA A 374 -9.95 18.33 18.67
C ALA A 374 -9.43 17.28 17.71
N VAL A 375 -9.20 17.66 16.44
CA VAL A 375 -8.63 16.77 15.42
C VAL A 375 -7.75 17.55 14.45
N THR A 376 -6.65 16.92 14.04
CA THR A 376 -5.80 17.33 12.92
C THR A 376 -5.59 16.13 12.00
N THR A 377 -5.46 16.39 10.70
CA THR A 377 -5.36 15.33 9.68
C THR A 377 -4.28 15.67 8.66
N SER A 378 -3.61 14.63 8.15
CA SER A 378 -2.84 14.64 6.92
C SER A 378 -3.29 13.47 6.04
N GLU A 379 -2.68 13.31 4.86
CA GLU A 379 -2.98 12.20 3.95
C GLU A 379 -2.80 10.81 4.59
N ARG A 380 -1.92 10.70 5.59
CA ARG A 380 -1.54 9.41 6.20
C ARG A 380 -1.81 9.31 7.69
N LYS A 381 -2.35 10.36 8.30
CA LYS A 381 -2.46 10.46 9.76
C LYS A 381 -3.73 11.21 10.17
N ILE A 382 -4.42 10.69 11.17
CA ILE A 382 -5.45 11.42 11.92
C ILE A 382 -5.03 11.42 13.39
N ALA A 383 -4.79 12.60 13.95
CA ALA A 383 -4.53 12.77 15.38
C ALA A 383 -5.71 13.49 16.02
N TYR A 384 -6.23 12.96 17.12
CA TYR A 384 -7.36 13.56 17.81
C TYR A 384 -7.26 13.46 19.32
N ILE A 385 -7.93 14.38 20.01
CA ILE A 385 -7.97 14.46 21.47
C ILE A 385 -9.27 13.88 21.99
N THR A 386 -9.17 13.07 23.05
CA THR A 386 -10.30 12.47 23.76
C THR A 386 -10.01 12.42 25.27
N PRO A 387 -11.02 12.32 26.15
CA PRO A 387 -10.78 12.17 27.58
C PRO A 387 -9.94 10.92 27.90
N GLU A 388 -9.01 11.06 28.82
CA GLU A 388 -8.06 10.01 29.24
C GLU A 388 -8.78 8.70 29.63
N ALA A 389 -9.91 8.82 30.33
CA ALA A 389 -10.68 7.69 30.85
C ALA A 389 -11.26 6.75 29.76
N VAL A 390 -11.30 7.17 28.49
CA VAL A 390 -11.88 6.37 27.39
C VAL A 390 -10.87 5.91 26.35
N VAL A 391 -9.58 6.22 26.53
CA VAL A 391 -8.51 5.95 25.55
C VAL A 391 -8.38 4.47 25.22
N GLU A 392 -8.26 3.61 26.23
CA GLU A 392 -8.12 2.16 26.02
C GLU A 392 -9.31 1.58 25.23
N ARG A 393 -10.52 2.05 25.55
CA ARG A 393 -11.73 1.65 24.82
C ARG A 393 -11.70 2.16 23.38
N ALA A 394 -11.29 3.40 23.15
CA ALA A 394 -11.16 3.97 21.82
C ALA A 394 -10.16 3.18 20.98
N VAL A 395 -8.98 2.88 21.51
CA VAL A 395 -7.94 2.08 20.83
C VAL A 395 -8.46 0.70 20.46
N ALA A 396 -9.13 -0.01 21.38
CA ALA A 396 -9.70 -1.32 21.09
C ALA A 396 -10.72 -1.29 19.93
N ILE A 397 -11.59 -0.28 19.90
CA ILE A 397 -12.57 -0.09 18.82
C ILE A 397 -11.88 0.21 17.49
N ILE A 398 -10.83 1.04 17.49
CA ILE A 398 -10.08 1.36 16.27
C ILE A 398 -9.40 0.10 15.73
N LYS A 399 -8.78 -0.71 16.61
CA LYS A 399 -8.17 -1.99 16.23
C LYS A 399 -9.18 -2.93 15.58
N GLU A 400 -10.37 -3.07 16.17
CA GLU A 400 -11.45 -3.88 15.59
C GLU A 400 -11.93 -3.31 14.25
N GLU A 401 -12.21 -2.00 14.18
CA GLU A 401 -12.72 -1.34 12.98
C GLU A 401 -11.75 -1.47 11.80
N PHE A 402 -10.45 -1.34 12.05
CA PHE A 402 -9.42 -1.37 11.01
C PHE A 402 -8.66 -2.70 10.88
N ASN A 403 -9.06 -3.73 11.64
CA ASN A 403 -8.42 -5.05 11.68
C ASN A 403 -6.91 -5.02 11.98
N ILE A 404 -6.52 -4.33 13.05
CA ILE A 404 -5.11 -4.13 13.48
C ILE A 404 -4.82 -4.82 14.81
#